data_AF-A0A9D2Z2I7-F1
#
_entry.id   AF-A0A9D2Z2I7-F1
#
_cell.length_a   1.000
_cell.length_b   1.000
_cell.length_c   1.000
_cell.angle_alpha   90.00
_cell.angle_beta   90.00
_cell.angle_gamma   90.00
#
_symmetry.space_group_name_H-M   'P 1'
#
loop_
_entity.id
_entity.type
_entity.pdbx_description
1 polymer ?
#
loop_
_entity_poly.entity_id
_entity_poly.type
_entity_poly.pdbx_seq_one_letter_code
_entity_poly.pdbx_strand_id
1 'polypeptide(L)'
;MPFHLPRCGRANINYRAETCLDVAIPDDHLSGCDVYPEADSPLRTVLRSEGTGLPDTDFLLYINSQLTDKCRAEPNVLAYAVHCQTDSLGRPVAGLVTICRDRLTGDTYNHQTTVQVWC
;
A
#
# COMPACT_ATOMS: atom_id res chain seq x y z
N MET A 1 -27.72 -3.32 -0.34
CA MET A 1 -27.13 -3.29 -1.69
C MET A 1 -26.48 -1.93 -1.86
N PRO A 2 -25.15 -1.79 -1.84
CA PRO A 2 -24.52 -0.49 -2.06
C PRO A 2 -24.54 -0.18 -3.55
N PHE A 3 -25.13 0.96 -3.92
CA PHE A 3 -24.97 1.57 -5.24
C PHE A 3 -23.50 2.01 -5.37
N HIS A 4 -22.65 1.20 -6.00
CA HIS A 4 -21.45 1.72 -6.61
C HIS A 4 -21.86 2.35 -7.94
N LEU A 5 -21.86 3.69 -8.01
CA LEU A 5 -21.95 4.37 -9.30
C LEU A 5 -20.81 3.83 -10.18
N PRO A 6 -21.10 3.37 -11.42
CA PRO A 6 -20.05 2.98 -12.36
C PRO A 6 -19.12 4.17 -12.56
N ARG A 7 -17.86 4.00 -12.18
CA ARG A 7 -16.84 5.04 -12.38
C ARG A 7 -16.45 5.00 -13.85
N CYS A 8 -16.98 5.94 -14.62
CA CYS A 8 -16.58 6.10 -16.02
C CYS A 8 -15.12 6.55 -16.10
N GLY A 9 -14.34 5.94 -17.00
CA GLY A 9 -12.92 6.20 -17.11
C GLY A 9 -12.29 5.52 -18.33
N ARG A 10 -11.09 5.96 -18.70
CA ARG A 10 -10.31 5.33 -19.77
C ARG A 10 -9.42 4.23 -19.19
N ALA A 11 -9.50 3.05 -19.79
CA ALA A 11 -8.59 1.95 -19.48
C ALA A 11 -7.14 2.36 -19.75
N ASN A 12 -6.28 2.21 -18.74
CA ASN A 12 -4.84 2.33 -18.96
C ASN A 12 -4.30 0.99 -19.46
N ILE A 13 -3.99 0.90 -20.76
CA ILE A 13 -3.42 -0.30 -21.38
C ILE A 13 -2.05 -0.70 -20.80
N ASN A 14 -1.39 0.24 -20.13
CA ASN A 14 -0.10 0.03 -19.47
C ASN A 14 -0.24 -0.28 -17.98
N TYR A 15 -1.47 -0.46 -17.47
CA TYR A 15 -1.69 -0.97 -16.12
C TYR A 15 -1.03 -2.35 -15.97
N ARG A 16 -0.29 -2.56 -14.87
CA ARG A 16 0.44 -3.81 -14.60
C ARG A 16 0.28 -4.27 -13.16
N ALA A 17 0.41 -3.35 -12.20
CA ALA A 17 0.33 -3.65 -10.77
C ALA A 17 0.01 -2.37 -10.00
N GLU A 18 -0.45 -2.54 -8.77
CA GLU A 18 -0.51 -1.44 -7.80
C GLU A 18 0.76 -1.44 -6.94
N THR A 19 1.20 -0.24 -6.60
CA THR A 19 2.33 -0.03 -5.71
C THR A 19 1.95 0.90 -4.59
N CYS A 20 2.38 0.60 -3.37
CA CYS A 20 2.34 1.55 -2.26
C CYS A 20 3.78 1.85 -1.85
N LEU A 21 4.17 3.13 -1.90
CA LEU A 21 5.59 3.52 -1.87
C LEU A 21 6.39 2.67 -2.89
N ASP A 22 7.43 1.98 -2.43
CA ASP A 22 8.38 1.25 -3.25
C ASP A 22 8.08 -0.26 -3.32
N VAL A 23 6.88 -0.69 -2.91
CA VAL A 23 6.49 -2.11 -2.87
C VAL A 23 5.28 -2.36 -3.75
N ALA A 24 5.41 -3.37 -4.61
CA ALA A 24 4.30 -3.92 -5.37
C ALA A 24 3.37 -4.72 -4.45
N ILE A 25 2.08 -4.42 -4.52
CA ILE A 25 1.06 -5.10 -3.72
C ILE A 25 0.64 -6.38 -4.47
N PRO A 26 0.61 -7.56 -3.81
CA PRO A 26 0.14 -8.79 -4.44
C PRO A 26 -1.29 -8.64 -4.96
N ASP A 27 -1.54 -9.12 -6.18
CA ASP A 27 -2.87 -9.04 -6.80
C ASP A 27 -3.96 -9.71 -5.96
N ASP A 28 -3.61 -10.79 -5.25
CA ASP A 28 -4.52 -11.48 -4.33
C ASP A 28 -5.01 -10.58 -3.18
N HIS A 29 -4.30 -9.52 -2.83
CA HIS A 29 -4.67 -8.62 -1.74
C HIS A 29 -5.47 -7.39 -2.23
N LEU A 30 -5.68 -7.26 -3.54
CA LEU A 30 -6.30 -6.09 -4.15
C LEU A 30 -7.74 -6.38 -4.59
N SER A 31 -8.63 -5.41 -4.44
CA SER A 31 -9.99 -5.50 -4.99
C SER A 31 -10.01 -5.53 -6.52
N GLY A 32 -11.12 -5.88 -7.14
CA GLY A 32 -11.29 -5.79 -8.59
C GLY A 32 -11.13 -4.35 -9.07
N CYS A 33 -10.63 -4.18 -10.29
CA CYS A 33 -10.54 -2.88 -10.94
C CYS A 33 -11.07 -3.00 -12.36
N ASP A 34 -12.17 -2.30 -12.62
CA ASP A 34 -12.80 -2.21 -13.92
C ASP A 34 -13.20 -0.76 -14.23
N VAL A 35 -13.25 -0.47 -15.51
CA VAL A 35 -13.61 0.86 -16.02
C VAL A 35 -14.71 0.74 -17.06
N TYR A 36 -15.63 1.69 -16.99
CA TYR A 36 -16.71 1.85 -17.95
C TYR A 36 -16.35 3.00 -18.90
N PRO A 37 -16.44 2.83 -20.23
CA PRO A 37 -16.14 3.90 -21.17
C PRO A 37 -17.06 5.13 -20.96
N GLU A 38 -18.34 4.87 -20.67
CA GLU A 38 -19.36 5.85 -20.30
C GLU A 38 -20.11 5.40 -19.04
N ALA A 39 -20.74 6.32 -18.30
CA ALA A 39 -21.39 6.03 -17.02
C ALA A 39 -22.52 4.99 -17.13
N ASP A 40 -23.18 4.94 -18.27
CA ASP A 40 -24.35 4.12 -18.59
C ASP A 40 -23.98 2.96 -19.54
N SER A 41 -22.69 2.76 -19.82
CA SER A 41 -22.20 1.70 -20.69
C SER A 41 -22.43 0.32 -20.04
N PRO A 42 -23.05 -0.65 -20.73
CA PRO A 42 -23.15 -2.02 -20.23
C PRO A 42 -21.83 -2.79 -20.35
N LEU A 43 -20.87 -2.25 -21.12
CA LEU A 43 -19.57 -2.84 -21.35
C LEU A 43 -18.57 -2.29 -20.33
N ARG A 44 -17.85 -3.19 -19.66
CA ARG A 44 -16.73 -2.85 -18.78
C ARG A 44 -15.44 -3.46 -19.29
N THR A 45 -14.35 -2.72 -19.15
CA THR A 45 -13.00 -3.26 -19.33
C THR A 45 -12.44 -3.63 -17.97
N VAL A 46 -12.16 -4.91 -17.76
CA VAL A 46 -11.53 -5.39 -16.53
C VAL A 46 -10.02 -5.15 -16.64
N LEU A 47 -9.48 -4.29 -15.78
CA LEU A 47 -8.04 -4.02 -15.67
C LEU A 47 -7.37 -5.03 -14.73
N ARG A 48 -8.07 -5.42 -13.65
CA ARG A 48 -7.65 -6.41 -12.67
C ARG A 48 -8.86 -7.16 -12.14
N SER A 49 -8.74 -8.48 -11.98
CA SER A 49 -9.74 -9.30 -11.30
C SER A 49 -9.76 -9.03 -9.79
N GLU A 50 -10.84 -9.38 -9.12
CA GLU A 50 -10.90 -9.41 -7.66
C GLU A 50 -9.85 -10.40 -7.13
N GLY A 51 -9.02 -9.97 -6.19
CA GLY A 51 -8.12 -10.83 -5.44
C GLY A 51 -8.87 -11.69 -4.42
N THR A 52 -8.20 -12.72 -3.91
CA THR A 52 -8.77 -13.62 -2.90
C THR A 52 -8.98 -12.96 -1.54
N GLY A 53 -8.25 -11.87 -1.26
CA GLY A 53 -8.24 -11.17 0.01
C GLY A 53 -7.50 -11.95 1.10
N LEU A 54 -7.49 -11.38 2.30
CA LEU A 54 -6.92 -12.01 3.50
C LEU A 54 -8.03 -12.25 4.51
N PRO A 55 -8.38 -13.51 4.82
CA PRO A 55 -9.40 -13.80 5.82
C PRO A 55 -8.91 -13.40 7.22
N ASP A 56 -9.85 -13.10 8.12
CA ASP A 56 -9.62 -12.81 9.54
C ASP A 56 -8.52 -11.75 9.80
N THR A 57 -8.45 -10.73 8.93
CA THR A 57 -7.42 -9.68 8.97
C THR A 57 -8.06 -8.29 9.04
N ASP A 58 -7.81 -7.57 10.13
CA ASP A 58 -8.32 -6.19 10.32
C ASP A 58 -7.39 -5.11 9.75
N PHE A 59 -6.08 -5.39 9.71
CA PHE A 59 -5.06 -4.47 9.21
C PHE A 59 -3.86 -5.24 8.66
N LEU A 60 -3.35 -4.81 7.50
CA LEU A 60 -2.16 -5.36 6.88
C LEU A 60 -1.02 -4.35 6.86
N LEU A 61 0.16 -4.74 7.34
CA LEU A 61 1.36 -3.91 7.32
C LEU A 61 2.45 -4.56 6.48
N TYR A 62 2.77 -3.95 5.34
CA TYR A 62 3.95 -4.31 4.57
C TYR A 62 5.17 -3.65 5.21
N ILE A 63 6.24 -4.42 5.38
CA ILE A 63 7.50 -3.92 5.93
C ILE A 63 8.59 -4.11 4.89
N ASN A 64 9.30 -3.02 4.60
CA ASN A 64 10.44 -3.01 3.70
C ASN A 64 11.67 -2.46 4.44
N SER A 65 12.86 -3.01 4.17
CA SER A 65 14.11 -2.52 4.73
C SER A 65 15.08 -2.19 3.61
N GLN A 66 15.21 -0.90 3.30
CA GLN A 66 15.98 -0.43 2.15
C GLN A 66 16.68 0.91 2.42
N LEU A 67 17.70 1.21 1.62
CA LEU A 67 18.34 2.52 1.60
C LEU A 67 17.73 3.38 0.49
N THR A 68 16.63 4.07 0.82
CA THR A 68 15.92 4.96 -0.09
C THR A 68 16.54 6.35 -0.12
N ASP A 69 16.16 7.18 -1.09
CA ASP A 69 16.61 8.58 -1.15
C ASP A 69 16.22 9.37 0.09
N LYS A 70 15.04 9.08 0.66
CA LYS A 70 14.60 9.68 1.92
C LYS A 70 15.52 9.31 3.09
N CYS A 71 15.92 8.04 3.18
CA CYS A 71 16.88 7.60 4.19
C CYS A 71 18.26 8.26 4.05
N ARG A 72 18.68 8.56 2.82
CA ARG A 72 19.94 9.30 2.54
C ARG A 72 19.81 10.79 2.89
N ALA A 73 18.69 11.41 2.55
CA ALA A 73 18.45 12.83 2.75
C ALA A 73 18.19 13.18 4.23
N GLU A 74 17.56 12.29 4.99
CA GLU A 74 17.13 12.53 6.37
C GLU A 74 17.84 11.58 7.35
N PRO A 75 19.06 11.91 7.82
CA PRO A 75 19.88 10.98 8.57
C PRO A 75 19.35 10.63 9.97
N ASN A 76 18.36 11.35 10.48
CA ASN A 76 17.74 11.03 11.77
C ASN A 76 16.47 10.17 11.64
N VAL A 77 16.04 9.87 10.41
CA VAL A 77 14.88 9.02 10.17
C VAL A 77 15.28 7.55 10.27
N LEU A 78 14.66 6.84 11.21
CA LEU A 78 14.81 5.39 11.37
C LEU A 78 13.90 4.61 10.43
N ALA A 79 12.69 5.11 10.24
CA ALA A 79 11.69 4.53 9.36
C ALA A 79 10.65 5.60 8.99
N TYR A 80 9.92 5.36 7.91
CA TYR A 80 8.75 6.16 7.53
C TYR A 80 7.63 5.25 7.04
N ALA A 81 6.39 5.72 7.17
CA ALA A 81 5.22 4.92 6.91
C ALA A 81 4.13 5.70 6.16
N VAL A 82 3.28 4.98 5.44
CA VAL A 82 2.06 5.51 4.82
C VAL A 82 0.90 4.53 5.01
N HIS A 83 -0.33 5.05 4.97
CA HIS A 83 -1.51 4.21 4.75
C HIS A 83 -1.72 4.03 3.24
N CYS A 84 -1.94 2.81 2.81
CA CYS A 84 -2.11 2.43 1.40
C CYS A 84 -3.59 2.32 1.02
N GLN A 85 -4.44 1.92 1.97
CA GLN A 85 -5.86 1.72 1.75
C GLN A 85 -6.65 2.04 3.01
N THR A 86 -7.83 2.62 2.83
CA THR A 86 -8.82 2.81 3.88
C THR A 86 -10.11 2.08 3.54
N ASP A 87 -10.84 1.65 4.56
CA ASP A 87 -12.20 1.17 4.38
C ASP A 87 -13.20 2.32 4.11
N SER A 88 -14.47 1.97 3.95
CA SER A 88 -15.56 2.93 3.72
C SER A 88 -15.81 3.90 4.88
N LEU A 89 -15.30 3.61 6.08
CA LEU A 89 -15.38 4.47 7.26
C LEU A 89 -14.14 5.36 7.40
N GLY A 90 -13.19 5.26 6.46
CA GLY A 90 -11.94 6.02 6.48
C GLY A 90 -10.88 5.45 7.41
N ARG A 91 -11.07 4.25 7.96
CA ARG A 91 -10.06 3.59 8.80
C ARG A 91 -8.99 2.97 7.91
N PRO A 92 -7.69 3.21 8.15
CA PRO A 92 -6.61 2.52 7.46
C PRO A 92 -6.70 1.01 7.68
N VAL A 93 -6.70 0.24 6.58
CA VAL A 93 -6.75 -1.24 6.59
C VAL A 93 -5.51 -1.86 5.97
N ALA A 94 -4.73 -1.08 5.23
CA ALA A 94 -3.40 -1.48 4.78
C ALA A 94 -2.43 -0.31 4.89
N GLY A 95 -1.19 -0.60 5.27
CA GLY A 95 -0.11 0.37 5.33
C GLY A 95 1.23 -0.24 4.93
N LEU A 96 2.20 0.63 4.71
CA LEU A 96 3.58 0.25 4.47
C LEU A 96 4.52 1.03 5.36
N VAL A 97 5.52 0.34 5.89
CA VAL A 97 6.66 0.93 6.60
C VAL A 97 7.93 0.60 5.85
N THR A 98 8.72 1.63 5.54
CA THR A 98 10.11 1.46 5.11
C THR A 98 11.03 1.79 6.27
N ILE A 99 11.83 0.83 6.68
CA ILE A 99 12.90 0.97 7.67
C ILE A 99 14.21 1.27 6.93
N CYS A 100 14.92 2.31 7.36
CA CYS A 100 16.17 2.70 6.76
C CYS A 100 17.28 1.71 7.13
N ARG A 101 17.72 0.90 6.16
CA ARG A 101 18.64 -0.23 6.40
C ARG A 101 19.93 0.19 7.11
N ASP A 102 20.51 1.31 6.72
CA ASP A 102 21.77 1.83 7.29
C ASP A 102 21.61 2.34 8.74
N ARG A 103 20.39 2.34 9.29
CA ARG A 103 20.12 2.63 10.71
C ARG A 103 20.07 1.37 11.57
N LEU A 104 20.03 0.20 10.94
CA LEU A 104 20.01 -1.10 11.59
C LEU A 104 21.39 -1.76 11.63
N THR A 105 22.40 -1.18 10.98
CA THR A 105 23.78 -1.68 10.98
C THR A 105 24.49 -1.35 12.28
N GLY A 106 25.36 -2.25 12.75
CA GLY A 106 25.99 -2.15 14.08
C GLY A 106 26.70 -0.82 14.37
N ASP A 107 27.34 -0.20 13.37
CA ASP A 107 28.08 1.05 13.54
C ASP A 107 27.18 2.27 13.81
N THR A 108 25.90 2.20 13.43
CA THR A 108 24.93 3.31 13.49
C THR A 108 23.73 2.99 14.38
N TYR A 109 23.58 1.73 14.80
CA TYR A 109 22.46 1.28 15.60
C TYR A 109 22.58 1.77 17.06
N ASN A 110 21.51 2.39 17.55
CA ASN A 110 21.38 2.79 18.95
C ASN A 110 20.07 2.26 19.53
N HIS A 111 20.18 1.17 20.30
CA HIS A 111 19.04 0.49 20.93
C HIS A 111 18.13 1.42 21.73
N GLN A 112 18.67 2.37 22.49
CA GLN A 112 17.88 3.27 23.34
C GLN A 112 16.97 4.19 22.51
N THR A 113 17.41 4.57 21.32
CA THR A 113 16.63 5.41 20.40
C THR A 113 15.75 4.62 19.44
N THR A 114 16.10 3.37 19.17
CA THR A 114 15.38 2.54 18.18
C THR A 114 14.26 1.70 18.80
N VAL A 115 14.41 1.29 20.06
CA VAL A 115 13.43 0.42 20.72
C VAL A 115 12.71 1.21 21.81
N GLN A 116 11.39 1.35 21.65
CA GLN A 116 10.51 1.82 22.72
C GLN A 116 9.76 0.62 23.29
N VAL A 117 10.03 0.32 24.56
CA VAL A 117 9.30 -0.70 25.31
C VAL A 117 8.23 0.02 26.10
N TRP A 118 6.99 -0.42 25.96
CA TRP A 118 5.88 0.04 26.79
C TRP A 118 5.57 -1.07 27.80
N CYS A 119 5.32 -0.69 29.05
CA CYS A 119 4.99 -1.61 30.15
C CYS A 119 3.65 -2.30 29.95
#